data_AF-A0A8T0ET91-F1
#
_entry.id   AF-A0A8T0ET91-F1
#
_cell.length_a   1.000
_cell.length_b   1.000
_cell.length_c   1.000
_cell.angle_alpha   90.00
_cell.angle_beta   90.00
_cell.angle_gamma   90.00
#
_symmetry.space_group_name_H-M   'P 1'
#
loop_
_entity.id
_entity.type
_entity.pdbx_description
1 polymer ?
#
loop_
_entity_poly.entity_id
_entity_poly.type
_entity_poly.pdbx_seq_one_letter_code
_entity_poly.pdbx_strand_id
1 'polypeptide(L)'
;MIKAHDFKVGEVVIVEVTNQKRLNWPLGKITEILPGKDGSVCPVKVKTKNGEFPRPVQRLYALEVQTPSVENLLEKTASEIEDEKEEAVQQQYVEHLEKLPEQTSLPNLNTMKTRFGRKIQAPKRLDL
;
A
#
# COMPACT_ATOMS: atom_id res chain seq x y z
N MET A 1 7.49 6.64 -21.29
CA MET A 1 8.57 6.88 -20.31
C MET A 1 8.75 5.62 -19.50
N ILE A 2 9.91 4.97 -19.58
CA ILE A 2 10.26 3.88 -18.67
C ILE A 2 10.59 4.55 -17.32
N LYS A 3 9.88 4.21 -16.26
CA LYS A 3 10.20 4.69 -14.91
C LYS A 3 11.51 4.02 -14.47
N ALA A 4 12.48 4.81 -14.02
CA ALA A 4 13.68 4.28 -13.38
C ALA A 4 13.30 3.70 -12.02
N HIS A 5 13.73 2.48 -11.73
CA HIS A 5 13.59 1.89 -10.40
C HIS A 5 14.66 2.47 -9.48
N ASP A 6 14.27 2.92 -8.29
CA ASP A 6 15.19 3.40 -7.28
C ASP A 6 15.70 2.23 -6.45
N PHE A 7 16.90 1.75 -6.77
CA PHE A 7 17.50 0.58 -6.14
C PHE A 7 18.04 0.91 -4.76
N LYS A 8 17.83 0.01 -3.79
CA LYS A 8 18.32 0.17 -2.41
C LYS A 8 19.32 -0.90 -2.02
N VAL A 9 20.19 -0.56 -1.07
CA VAL A 9 21.08 -1.54 -0.44
C VAL A 9 20.24 -2.59 0.28
N GLY A 10 20.57 -3.87 0.05
CA GLY A 10 19.85 -5.00 0.60
C GLY A 10 18.78 -5.59 -0.33
N GLU A 11 18.43 -4.90 -1.40
CA GLU A 11 17.42 -5.34 -2.36
C GLU A 11 17.92 -6.52 -3.21
N VAL A 12 17.01 -7.43 -3.56
CA VAL A 12 17.29 -8.58 -4.43
C VAL A 12 16.82 -8.27 -5.85
N VAL A 13 17.74 -8.42 -6.81
CA VAL A 13 17.54 -8.07 -8.21
C VAL A 13 18.03 -9.19 -9.13
N ILE A 14 17.50 -9.24 -10.35
CA ILE A 14 18.05 -10.07 -11.42
C ILE A 14 19.18 -9.30 -12.10
N VAL A 15 20.32 -9.97 -12.30
CA VAL A 15 21.52 -9.37 -12.87
C VAL A 15 21.73 -9.87 -14.29
N GLU A 16 21.75 -8.96 -15.27
CA GLU A 16 22.06 -9.33 -16.66
C GLU A 16 23.51 -9.80 -16.81
N VAL A 17 23.66 -10.94 -17.50
CA VAL A 17 24.94 -11.51 -17.90
C VAL A 17 24.92 -11.72 -19.42
N THR A 18 25.85 -11.06 -20.13
CA THR A 18 25.89 -10.98 -21.61
C THR A 18 25.95 -12.34 -22.30
N ASN A 19 26.54 -13.37 -21.67
CA ASN A 19 26.70 -14.70 -22.25
C ASN A 19 25.70 -15.73 -21.69
N GLN A 20 24.61 -15.29 -21.07
CA GLN A 20 23.57 -16.16 -20.53
C GLN A 20 22.20 -15.76 -21.07
N LYS A 21 21.37 -16.78 -21.33
CA LYS A 21 19.95 -16.56 -21.64
C LYS A 21 19.30 -15.85 -20.45
N ARG A 22 18.30 -15.01 -20.72
CA ARG A 22 17.55 -14.26 -19.68
C ARG A 22 17.04 -15.15 -18.55
N LEU A 23 16.57 -16.35 -18.87
CA LEU A 23 16.10 -17.35 -17.90
C LEU A 23 17.17 -17.82 -16.92
N ASN A 24 18.45 -17.68 -17.29
CA ASN A 24 19.59 -18.12 -16.50
C ASN A 24 20.33 -16.95 -15.82
N TRP A 25 19.81 -15.72 -15.94
CA TRP A 25 20.39 -14.58 -15.27
C TRP A 25 20.34 -14.78 -13.75
N PRO A 26 21.48 -14.64 -13.04
CA PRO A 26 21.53 -14.90 -11.62
C PRO A 26 20.77 -13.84 -10.84
N LEU A 27 20.17 -14.26 -9.72
CA LEU A 27 19.76 -13.34 -8.68
C LEU A 27 21.00 -12.82 -7.94
N GLY A 28 20.94 -11.56 -7.55
CA GLY A 28 21.96 -10.90 -6.77
C GLY A 28 21.33 -9.98 -5.72
N LYS A 29 22.05 -9.79 -4.62
CA LYS A 29 21.70 -8.83 -3.57
C LYS A 29 22.59 -7.60 -3.73
N ILE A 30 21.99 -6.43 -3.71
CA ILE A 30 22.72 -5.16 -3.73
C ILE A 30 23.43 -4.98 -2.38
N THR A 31 24.75 -4.84 -2.41
CA THR A 31 25.58 -4.65 -1.21
C THR A 31 25.98 -3.19 -1.02
N GLU A 32 26.20 -2.45 -2.11
CA GLU A 32 26.71 -1.08 -2.05
C GLU A 32 26.28 -0.31 -3.31
N ILE A 33 25.95 0.98 -3.17
CA ILE A 33 25.64 1.88 -4.28
C ILE A 33 26.79 2.89 -4.37
N LEU A 34 27.55 2.89 -5.47
CA LEU A 34 28.77 3.69 -5.61
C LEU A 34 28.45 5.04 -6.23
N PRO A 35 28.55 6.18 -5.53
CA PRO A 35 28.17 7.48 -6.08
C PRO A 35 28.98 7.82 -7.34
N GLY A 36 28.28 8.21 -8.42
CA GLY A 36 28.92 8.72 -9.63
C GLY A 36 29.39 10.16 -9.44
N LYS A 37 30.49 10.54 -10.10
CA LYS A 37 31.10 11.88 -9.98
C LYS A 37 30.14 13.02 -10.34
N ASP A 38 29.24 12.78 -11.29
CA ASP A 38 28.27 13.75 -11.82
C ASP A 38 26.81 13.29 -11.61
N GLY A 39 26.56 12.41 -10.63
CA GLY A 39 25.22 11.93 -10.27
C GLY A 39 24.50 11.04 -11.31
N SER A 40 25.14 10.78 -12.46
CA SER A 40 24.54 10.04 -13.57
C SER A 40 25.10 8.61 -13.67
N VAL A 41 24.20 7.63 -13.54
CA VAL A 41 24.42 6.17 -13.60
C VAL A 41 25.48 5.69 -12.61
N CYS A 42 25.11 5.52 -11.34
CA CYS A 42 26.03 4.84 -10.42
C CYS A 42 26.09 3.32 -10.69
N PRO A 43 27.29 2.74 -10.70
CA PRO A 43 27.43 1.30 -10.59
C PRO A 43 27.04 0.86 -9.18
N VAL A 44 26.37 -0.28 -9.11
CA VAL A 44 25.93 -0.92 -7.88
C VAL A 44 26.74 -2.19 -7.72
N LYS A 45 27.24 -2.43 -6.51
CA LYS A 45 27.92 -3.66 -6.15
C LYS A 45 26.86 -4.71 -5.82
N VAL A 46 26.95 -5.83 -6.51
CA VAL A 46 25.96 -6.90 -6.38
C VAL A 46 26.67 -8.19 -6.01
N LYS A 47 26.17 -8.83 -4.94
CA LYS A 47 26.61 -10.15 -4.50
C LYS A 47 25.71 -11.22 -5.08
N THR A 48 26.31 -12.08 -5.89
CA THR A 48 25.69 -13.28 -6.46
C THR A 48 26.34 -14.54 -5.87
N LYS A 49 25.83 -15.72 -6.23
CA LYS A 49 26.48 -17.01 -5.85
C LYS A 49 27.94 -17.08 -6.30
N ASN A 50 28.27 -16.46 -7.43
CA ASN A 50 29.59 -16.55 -8.06
C ASN A 50 30.57 -15.50 -7.51
N GLY A 51 30.16 -14.72 -6.52
CA GLY A 51 30.95 -13.63 -5.94
C GLY A 51 30.28 -12.28 -6.09
N GLU A 52 31.05 -11.25 -5.77
CA GLU A 52 30.60 -9.87 -5.70
C GLU A 52 31.30 -9.03 -6.75
N PHE A 53 30.53 -8.26 -7.52
CA PHE A 53 31.07 -7.46 -8.61
C PHE A 53 30.19 -6.23 -8.88
N PRO A 54 30.77 -5.13 -9.41
CA PRO A 54 30.00 -3.96 -9.80
C PRO A 54 29.19 -4.21 -11.09
N ARG A 55 27.98 -3.66 -11.14
CA ARG A 55 27.13 -3.63 -12.34
C ARG A 55 26.44 -2.27 -12.48
N PRO A 56 26.32 -1.73 -13.71
CA PRO A 56 25.47 -0.57 -13.95
C PRO A 56 24.01 -0.87 -13.59
N VAL A 57 23.29 0.11 -13.03
CA VAL A 57 21.85 -0.01 -12.72
C VAL A 57 21.00 -0.42 -13.94
N GLN A 58 21.44 -0.07 -15.15
CA GLN A 58 20.77 -0.46 -16.41
C GLN A 58 20.79 -1.97 -16.67
N ARG A 59 21.71 -2.71 -16.02
CA ARG A 59 21.85 -4.17 -16.12
C ARG A 59 21.18 -4.89 -14.95
N LEU A 60 20.45 -4.16 -14.10
CA LEU A 60 19.71 -4.69 -12.95
C LEU A 60 18.21 -4.60 -13.22
N TYR A 61 17.51 -5.67 -12.86
CA TYR A 61 16.06 -5.75 -12.97
C TYR A 61 15.48 -6.03 -11.60
N ALA A 62 14.69 -5.08 -11.08
CA ALA A 62 14.00 -5.23 -9.81
C ALA A 62 12.97 -6.37 -9.90
N LEU A 63 12.81 -7.10 -8.80
CA LEU A 63 11.76 -8.12 -8.67
C LEU A 63 10.47 -7.43 -8.22
N GLU A 64 9.31 -7.85 -8.74
CA GLU A 64 7.99 -7.34 -8.31
C GLU A 64 7.56 -7.85 -6.92
N VAL A 65 8.51 -8.13 -6.04
CA VAL A 65 8.23 -8.69 -4.71
C VAL A 65 8.05 -7.54 -3.73
N GLN A 66 6.79 -7.25 -3.41
CA GLN A 66 6.47 -6.43 -2.24
C GLN A 66 6.54 -7.34 -1.01
N THR A 67 7.69 -7.39 -0.32
CA THR A 67 7.67 -7.88 1.05
C THR A 67 6.95 -6.81 1.87
N PRO A 68 5.80 -7.09 2.50
CA PRO A 68 5.32 -6.18 3.53
C PRO A 68 6.47 -6.05 4.54
N SER A 69 6.94 -4.82 4.75
CA SER A 69 7.91 -4.58 5.82
C SER A 69 7.30 -5.10 7.12
N VAL A 70 8.13 -5.55 8.06
CA VAL A 70 7.63 -5.96 9.38
C VAL A 70 6.80 -4.83 10.02
N GLU A 71 7.16 -3.58 9.73
CA GLU A 71 6.38 -2.36 9.99
C GLU A 71 4.98 -2.39 9.37
N ASN A 72 4.83 -2.77 8.11
CA ASN A 72 3.52 -2.88 7.46
C ASN A 72 2.66 -4.02 8.05
N LEU A 73 3.30 -5.04 8.62
CA LEU A 73 2.60 -6.12 9.32
C LEU A 73 2.12 -5.65 10.70
N LEU A 74 2.96 -4.89 11.41
CA LEU A 74 2.63 -4.32 12.72
C LEU A 74 1.51 -3.28 12.63
N GLU A 75 1.54 -2.41 11.62
CA GLU A 75 0.48 -1.44 11.37
C GLU A 75 -0.86 -2.12 11.05
N LYS A 76 -0.84 -3.20 10.25
CA LYS A 76 -2.06 -4.00 9.99
C LYS A 76 -2.64 -4.63 11.24
N THR A 77 -1.78 -5.20 12.11
CA THR A 77 -2.27 -5.76 13.37
C THR A 77 -2.80 -4.68 14.31
N ALA A 78 -2.22 -3.47 14.31
CA ALA A 78 -2.70 -2.38 15.16
C ALA A 78 -4.07 -1.84 14.72
N SER A 79 -4.29 -1.68 13.41
CA SER A 79 -5.60 -1.27 12.88
C SER A 79 -6.67 -2.33 13.11
N GLU A 80 -6.33 -3.62 12.92
CA GLU A 80 -7.27 -4.73 13.15
C GLU A 80 -7.69 -4.81 14.64
N ILE A 81 -6.78 -4.51 15.57
CA ILE A 81 -7.07 -4.47 17.03
C ILE A 81 -7.95 -3.26 17.41
N GLU A 82 -7.83 -2.14 16.71
CA GLU A 82 -8.66 -0.95 16.96
C GLU A 82 -10.09 -1.15 16.45
N ASP A 83 -10.24 -1.74 15.26
CA ASP A 83 -11.55 -2.07 14.67
C ASP A 83 -12.34 -3.07 15.56
N GLU A 84 -11.69 -4.11 16.09
CA GLU A 84 -12.32 -5.08 17.01
C GLU A 84 -12.81 -4.42 18.32
N LYS A 85 -12.10 -3.40 18.82
CA LYS A 85 -12.50 -2.68 20.04
C LYS A 85 -13.68 -1.75 19.79
N GLU A 86 -13.71 -1.06 18.66
CA GLU A 86 -14.85 -0.20 18.29
C GLU A 86 -16.12 -1.03 18.07
N GLU A 87 -16.01 -2.19 17.42
CA GLU A 87 -17.13 -3.11 17.24
C GLU A 87 -17.66 -3.65 18.57
N ALA A 88 -16.79 -4.03 19.50
CA ALA A 88 -17.20 -4.48 20.84
C ALA A 88 -17.93 -3.38 21.63
N VAL A 89 -17.46 -2.13 21.55
CA VAL A 89 -18.10 -0.97 22.21
C VAL A 89 -19.46 -0.66 21.59
N GLN A 90 -19.59 -0.73 20.26
CA GLN A 90 -20.87 -0.58 19.55
C GLN A 90 -21.87 -1.65 19.97
N GLN A 91 -21.44 -2.91 20.03
CA GLN A 91 -22.30 -4.03 20.44
C GLN A 91 -22.79 -3.87 21.89
N GLN A 92 -21.91 -3.47 22.80
CA GLN A 92 -22.30 -3.17 24.19
C GLN A 92 -23.31 -2.03 24.29
N TYR A 93 -23.18 -0.99 23.46
CA TYR A 93 -24.15 0.12 23.43
C TYR A 93 -25.50 -0.31 22.90
N VAL A 94 -25.54 -1.11 21.82
CA VAL A 94 -26.77 -1.68 21.27
C VAL A 94 -27.47 -2.56 22.31
N GLU A 95 -26.71 -3.42 23.00
CA GLU A 95 -27.26 -4.27 24.07
C GLU A 95 -27.79 -3.45 25.27
N HIS A 96 -27.14 -2.32 25.57
CA HIS A 96 -27.59 -1.40 26.61
C HIS A 96 -28.89 -0.68 26.22
N LEU A 97 -29.03 -0.29 24.94
CA LEU A 97 -30.23 0.37 24.41
C LEU A 97 -31.44 -0.57 24.35
N GLU A 98 -31.24 -1.84 23.99
CA GLU A 98 -32.32 -2.84 23.97
C GLU A 98 -32.89 -3.15 25.38
N LYS A 99 -32.12 -2.87 26.43
CA LYS A 99 -32.54 -3.03 27.83
C LYS A 99 -33.27 -1.81 28.40
N LEU A 100 -33.43 -0.73 27.63
CA LEU A 100 -34.21 0.46 28.05
C LEU A 100 -35.71 0.22 27.79
N PRO A 101 -36.60 0.51 28.77
CA PRO A 101 -38.03 0.40 28.55
C PRO A 101 -38.48 1.40 27.47
N GLU A 102 -39.17 0.92 26.44
CA GLU A 102 -39.78 1.74 25.39
C GLU A 102 -40.71 2.79 26.01
N GLN A 103 -40.25 4.03 26.09
CA GLN A 103 -41.11 5.18 26.32
C GLN A 103 -40.80 6.29 25.32
N THR A 104 -41.82 6.55 24.50
CA THR A 104 -42.09 7.77 23.73
C THR A 104 -41.52 7.81 22.31
N SER A 105 -42.44 7.64 21.36
CA SER A 105 -42.29 7.91 19.94
C SER A 105 -42.02 9.40 19.67
N LEU A 106 -41.04 9.68 18.81
CA LEU A 106 -40.92 10.97 18.13
C LEU A 106 -41.00 10.77 16.60
N PRO A 107 -41.82 11.57 15.89
CA PRO A 107 -42.03 11.43 14.46
C PRO A 107 -40.81 11.93 13.65
N ASN A 108 -40.46 11.17 12.62
CA ASN A 108 -39.37 11.43 11.67
C ASN A 108 -39.57 12.80 10.96
N LEU A 109 -38.69 13.76 11.24
CA LEU A 109 -38.74 15.10 10.66
C LEU A 109 -38.08 15.11 9.26
N ASN A 110 -38.93 15.29 8.24
CA ASN A 110 -38.66 15.99 6.97
C ASN A 110 -37.72 15.36 5.93
N THR A 111 -38.07 14.18 5.41
CA THR A 111 -37.79 13.86 3.99
C THR A 111 -39.10 13.86 3.21
N MET A 112 -39.36 14.95 2.47
CA MET A 112 -40.44 14.98 1.48
C MET A 112 -40.17 13.90 0.42
N LYS A 113 -41.09 12.94 0.29
CA LYS A 113 -41.06 11.89 -0.73
C LYS A 113 -42.21 12.11 -1.71
N THR A 114 -42.00 11.79 -2.99
CA THR A 114 -43.10 11.72 -3.96
C THR A 114 -44.00 10.53 -3.65
N ARG A 115 -45.20 10.47 -4.26
CA ARG A 115 -46.12 9.32 -4.16
C ARG A 115 -45.53 7.97 -4.61
N PHE A 116 -44.37 7.98 -5.28
CA PHE A 116 -43.61 6.81 -5.70
C PHE A 116 -42.31 6.61 -4.90
N GLY A 117 -42.19 7.25 -3.73
CA GLY A 117 -41.10 7.03 -2.77
C GLY A 117 -39.77 7.70 -3.13
N ARG A 118 -39.68 8.48 -4.22
CA ARG A 118 -38.44 9.20 -4.58
C ARG A 118 -38.22 10.36 -3.60
N LYS A 119 -37.00 10.49 -3.09
CA LYS A 119 -36.59 11.59 -2.21
C LYS A 119 -36.44 12.88 -3.04
N ILE A 120 -37.08 13.95 -2.60
CA ILE A 120 -36.96 15.27 -3.25
C ILE A 120 -35.76 16.01 -2.63
N GLN A 121 -34.87 16.55 -3.46
CA GLN A 121 -33.78 17.45 -3.04
C GLN A 121 -33.90 18.80 -3.74
N ALA A 122 -33.70 19.90 -3.00
CA ALA A 122 -33.74 21.25 -3.56
C ALA A 122 -32.48 21.52 -4.42
N PRO A 123 -32.62 22.14 -5.60
CA PRO A 123 -31.47 22.48 -6.43
C PRO A 123 -30.59 23.54 -5.76
N LYS A 124 -29.27 23.41 -5.89
CA LYS A 124 -28.30 24.42 -5.45
C LYS A 124 -28.04 25.42 -6.56
N ARG A 125 -28.12 26.71 -6.25
CA ARG A 125 -27.75 27.80 -7.16
C ARG A 125 -26.21 27.89 -7.20
N LEU A 126 -25.64 27.88 -8.40
CA LEU A 126 -24.23 28.16 -8.62
C LEU A 126 -24.10 29.63 -8.98
N ASP A 127 -23.31 30.37 -8.20
CA ASP A 127 -22.99 31.76 -8.51
C ASP A 127 -21.84 31.75 -9.54
N LEU A 128 -22.12 32.30 -10.72
CA LEU A 128 -21.20 32.47 -11.86
C LEU A 128 -20.66 33.91 -11.89
#